data_AF-R3W591-F1
#
_entry.id   AF-R3W591-F1
#
_cell.length_a   1.000
_cell.length_b   1.000
_cell.length_c   1.000
_cell.angle_alpha   90.00
_cell.angle_beta   90.00
_cell.angle_gamma   90.00
#
_symmetry.space_group_name_H-M   'P 1'
#
loop_
_entity.id
_entity.type
_entity.pdbx_description
1 polymer ?
#
loop_
_entity_poly.entity_id
_entity_poly.type
_entity_poly.pdbx_seq_one_letter_code
_entity_poly.pdbx_strand_id
1 'polypeptide(L)'
;MEREISVELTCKNCENKMIGKFLLNTRTDKENHQRVNIPLGELNLSGDEIELVCDDTIVDDEINLHYNCKNCGTKNHVTILITDEMK
;
A
#
# COMPACT_ATOMS: atom_id res chain seq x y z
N MET A 1 12.15 2.74 9.41
CA MET A 1 12.57 1.38 9.01
C MET A 1 11.55 0.93 7.97
N GLU A 2 11.99 0.33 6.86
CA GLU A 2 11.05 -0.12 5.83
C GLU A 2 10.44 -1.46 6.21
N ARG A 3 9.14 -1.62 5.95
CA ARG A 3 8.41 -2.84 6.24
C ARG A 3 7.51 -3.22 5.07
N GLU A 4 7.63 -4.47 4.63
CA GLU A 4 6.72 -5.00 3.62
C GLU A 4 5.38 -5.37 4.25
N ILE A 5 4.30 -4.93 3.60
CA ILE A 5 2.92 -5.28 3.93
C ILE A 5 2.33 -6.05 2.76
N SER A 6 1.60 -7.12 3.08
CA SER A 6 0.86 -7.92 2.11
C SER A 6 -0.63 -7.88 2.44
N VAL A 7 -1.47 -7.64 1.45
CA VAL A 7 -2.93 -7.58 1.60
C VAL A 7 -3.59 -8.39 0.50
N GLU A 8 -4.59 -9.21 0.86
CA GLU A 8 -5.42 -9.89 -0.13
C GLU A 8 -6.34 -8.89 -0.84
N LEU A 9 -6.31 -8.89 -2.16
CA LEU A 9 -7.07 -7.96 -2.99
C LEU A 9 -8.03 -8.70 -3.90
N THR A 10 -9.20 -8.11 -4.11
CA THR A 10 -10.15 -8.52 -5.13
C THR A 10 -10.46 -7.32 -6.01
N CYS A 11 -10.23 -7.45 -7.32
CA CYS A 11 -10.53 -6.36 -8.26
C CYS A 11 -12.04 -6.09 -8.30
N LYS A 12 -12.46 -4.83 -8.11
CA LYS A 12 -13.88 -4.45 -8.10
C LYS A 12 -14.59 -4.63 -9.45
N ASN A 13 -13.84 -4.74 -10.55
CA ASN A 13 -14.40 -4.85 -11.90
C ASN A 13 -14.41 -6.29 -12.44
N CYS A 14 -13.30 -7.01 -12.33
CA CYS A 14 -13.18 -8.37 -12.89
C CYS A 14 -13.13 -9.48 -11.84
N GLU A 15 -13.29 -9.14 -10.56
CA GLU A 15 -13.29 -10.07 -9.42
C GLU A 15 -12.03 -10.94 -9.27
N ASN A 16 -10.98 -10.65 -10.06
CA ASN A 16 -9.73 -11.39 -9.97
C ASN A 16 -9.06 -11.15 -8.60
N LYS A 17 -8.62 -12.24 -7.98
CA LYS A 17 -7.90 -12.24 -6.71
C LYS A 17 -6.41 -12.08 -6.95
N MET A 18 -5.73 -11.33 -6.07
CA MET A 18 -4.29 -11.07 -6.12
C MET A 18 -3.76 -10.65 -4.76
N ILE A 19 -2.45 -10.59 -4.61
CA ILE A 19 -1.81 -10.09 -3.39
C ILE A 19 -1.25 -8.70 -3.66
N GLY A 20 -1.71 -7.70 -2.90
CA GLY A 20 -1.14 -6.37 -2.87
C GLY A 20 0.08 -6.31 -1.98
N LYS A 21 1.19 -5.81 -2.49
CA LYS A 21 2.43 -5.59 -1.75
C LYS A 21 2.70 -4.11 -1.61
N PHE A 22 3.14 -3.69 -0.42
CA PHE A 22 3.47 -2.29 -0.14
C PHE A 22 4.70 -2.20 0.77
N LEU A 23 5.66 -1.34 0.42
CA LEU A 23 6.76 -0.99 1.32
C LEU A 23 6.35 0.22 2.16
N LEU A 24 5.93 -0.06 3.40
CA LEU A 24 5.66 0.97 4.38
C LEU A 24 6.97 1.58 4.86
N ASN A 25 7.12 2.88 4.63
CA ASN A 25 8.21 3.68 5.18
C ASN A 25 7.62 4.93 5.84
N THR A 26 7.36 4.85 7.15
CA THR A 26 6.78 5.97 7.89
C THR A 26 7.87 6.93 8.39
N ARG A 27 7.52 8.22 8.47
CA ARG A 27 8.29 9.22 9.22
C ARG A 27 7.34 10.13 9.98
N THR A 28 7.82 10.69 11.08
CA THR A 28 7.18 11.81 11.75
C THR A 28 7.82 13.11 11.27
N ASP A 29 7.02 14.05 10.78
CA ASP A 29 7.52 15.37 10.39
C ASP A 29 7.72 16.29 11.61
N LYS A 30 8.20 17.53 11.37
CA LYS A 30 8.46 18.50 12.45
C LYS A 30 7.19 19.00 13.14
N GLU A 31 6.02 18.83 12.52
CA GLU A 31 4.71 19.17 13.07
C GLU A 31 4.07 17.97 13.79
N ASN A 32 4.82 16.88 13.96
CA ASN A 32 4.38 15.65 14.59
C ASN A 32 3.31 14.87 13.79
N HIS A 33 3.22 15.10 12.48
CA HIS A 33 2.36 14.32 11.59
C HIS A 33 3.09 13.08 11.07
N GLN A 34 2.38 11.94 11.03
CA GLN A 34 2.89 10.74 10.39
C GLN A 34 2.69 10.82 8.88
N ARG A 35 3.76 10.59 8.12
CA ARG A 35 3.75 10.57 6.66
C ARG A 35 4.36 9.29 6.15
N VAL A 36 3.91 8.88 4.96
CA VAL A 36 4.61 7.84 4.21
C VAL A 36 5.67 8.51 3.33
N ASN A 37 6.91 8.05 3.46
CA ASN A 37 8.00 8.41 2.55
C ASN A 37 7.97 7.49 1.33
N ILE A 38 8.55 7.99 0.23
CA ILE A 38 8.93 7.13 -0.89
C ILE A 38 9.94 6.10 -0.35
N PRO A 39 9.67 4.79 -0.46
CA PRO A 39 10.62 3.75 -0.07
C PRO A 39 11.89 3.85 -0.93
N LEU A 40 13.04 3.56 -0.32
CA LEU A 40 14.33 3.47 -0.99
C LEU A 40 14.58 2.06 -1.53
N GLY A 41 13.92 1.05 -0.96
CA GLY A 41 13.90 -0.32 -1.46
C GLY A 41 12.91 -0.53 -2.62
N GLU A 42 13.08 -1.66 -3.31
CA GLU A 42 12.16 -2.14 -4.35
C GLU A 42 11.41 -3.39 -3.85
N LEU A 43 10.15 -3.53 -4.27
CA LEU A 43 9.37 -4.75 -4.03
C LEU A 43 9.77 -5.83 -5.03
N ASN A 44 10.09 -7.02 -4.52
CA ASN A 44 10.20 -8.21 -5.36
C ASN A 44 8.81 -8.81 -5.54
N LEU A 45 8.15 -8.48 -6.66
CA LEU A 45 6.84 -9.02 -6.98
C LEU A 45 6.95 -10.35 -7.75
N SER A 46 6.15 -11.32 -7.36
CA SER A 46 5.88 -12.55 -8.11
C SER A 46 4.62 -12.41 -8.99
N GLY A 47 4.23 -13.49 -9.69
CA GLY A 47 3.26 -13.42 -10.79
C GLY A 47 1.91 -12.79 -10.41
N ASP A 48 1.34 -13.27 -9.30
CA ASP A 48 0.04 -12.86 -8.75
C ASP A 48 0.12 -11.69 -7.77
N GLU A 49 1.32 -11.14 -7.54
CA GLU A 49 1.54 -10.00 -6.65
C GLU A 49 1.54 -8.68 -7.42
N ILE A 50 0.93 -7.65 -6.84
CA ILE A 50 0.88 -6.31 -7.41
C ILE A 50 1.39 -5.29 -6.40
N GLU A 51 2.16 -4.31 -6.87
CA GLU A 51 2.55 -3.18 -6.05
C GLU A 51 1.35 -2.26 -5.81
N LEU A 52 1.16 -1.93 -4.54
CA LEU A 52 0.27 -0.89 -4.08
C LEU A 52 1.04 0.42 -4.02
N VAL A 53 0.43 1.50 -4.48
CA VAL A 53 1.05 2.83 -4.49
C VAL A 53 0.32 3.73 -3.50
N CYS A 54 1.09 4.45 -2.67
CA CYS A 54 0.61 5.49 -1.79
C CYS A 54 0.96 6.86 -2.39
N ASP A 55 -0.04 7.70 -2.63
CA ASP A 55 0.17 9.08 -3.09
C ASP A 55 0.18 10.10 -1.93
N ASP A 56 -0.10 9.65 -0.69
CA ASP A 56 -0.59 10.54 0.36
C ASP A 56 0.01 10.26 1.75
N THR A 57 -0.54 10.98 2.72
CA THR A 57 -0.27 11.06 4.14
C THR A 57 -1.05 9.99 4.91
N ILE A 58 -0.59 9.63 6.10
CA ILE A 58 -1.35 8.76 7.01
C ILE A 58 -2.38 9.65 7.69
N VAL A 59 -3.66 9.29 7.63
CA VAL A 59 -4.76 10.02 8.27
C VAL A 59 -5.51 9.06 9.17
N ASP A 60 -5.68 9.41 10.44
CA ASP A 60 -6.37 8.58 11.44
C ASP A 60 -5.85 7.13 11.49
N ASP A 61 -4.53 6.96 11.41
CA ASP A 61 -3.84 5.66 11.32
C ASP A 61 -4.21 4.82 10.08
N GLU A 62 -4.80 5.41 9.05
CA GLU A 62 -5.12 4.74 7.79
C GLU A 62 -4.21 5.21 6.64
N ILE A 63 -3.88 4.28 5.74
CA ILE A 63 -3.20 4.55 4.47
C ILE A 63 -4.15 4.25 3.33
N ASN A 64 -4.32 5.23 2.45
CA ASN A 64 -5.01 5.07 1.18
C ASN A 64 -4.03 4.68 0.09
N LEU A 65 -4.17 3.46 -0.39
CA LEU A 65 -3.38 2.88 -1.45
C LEU A 65 -4.22 2.68 -2.71
N HIS A 66 -3.54 2.58 -3.84
CA HIS A 66 -4.18 2.23 -5.09
C HIS A 66 -3.33 1.28 -5.93
N TYR A 67 -3.98 0.61 -6.88
CA TYR A 67 -3.32 -0.26 -7.84
C TYR A 67 -4.10 -0.34 -9.16
N ASN A 68 -3.41 -0.66 -10.25
CA ASN A 68 -4.04 -0.95 -11.54
C ASN A 68 -4.13 -2.46 -11.74
N CYS A 69 -5.34 -3.02 -11.79
CA CYS A 69 -5.52 -4.46 -11.92
C CYS A 69 -4.77 -5.03 -13.13
N LYS A 70 -3.86 -6.01 -12.93
CA LYS A 70 -3.11 -6.65 -14.02
C LYS A 70 -3.99 -7.30 -15.09
N ASN A 71 -5.21 -7.71 -14.73
CA ASN A 71 -6.13 -8.41 -15.65
C ASN A 71 -6.97 -7.45 -16.51
N CYS A 72 -7.54 -6.40 -15.92
CA CYS A 72 -8.50 -5.51 -16.61
C CYS A 72 -8.09 -4.04 -16.68
N GLY A 73 -6.93 -3.67 -16.14
CA GLY A 73 -6.40 -2.30 -16.13
C GLY A 73 -7.15 -1.31 -15.23
N THR A 74 -8.24 -1.73 -14.58
CA THR A 74 -9.04 -0.85 -13.70
C THR A 74 -8.23 -0.40 -12.49
N LYS A 75 -8.21 0.91 -12.22
CA LYS A 75 -7.67 1.47 -10.97
C LYS A 75 -8.58 1.11 -9.80
N ASN A 76 -8.01 0.49 -8.78
CA ASN A 76 -8.68 0.10 -7.55
C ASN A 76 -8.04 0.83 -6.37
N HIS A 77 -8.83 1.10 -5.35
CA HIS A 77 -8.41 1.77 -4.11
C HIS A 77 -8.59 0.81 -2.93
N VAL A 78 -7.64 0.85 -2.01
CA VAL A 78 -7.53 -0.01 -0.83
C VAL A 78 -7.13 0.86 0.34
N THR A 79 -7.83 0.73 1.45
CA THR A 79 -7.46 1.41 2.70
C THR A 79 -6.92 0.36 3.67
N ILE A 80 -5.77 0.63 4.27
CA ILE A 80 -5.13 -0.24 5.27
C ILE A 80 -5.02 0.53 6.57
N LEU A 81 -5.47 -0.09 7.67
CA LEU A 81 -5.23 0.41 9.02
C LEU A 81 -3.80 0.06 9.45
N ILE A 82 -3.02 1.05 9.86
CA ILE A 82 -1.71 0.90 10.47
C ILE A 82 -1.90 0.66 11.97
N THR A 83 -1.46 -0.49 12.45
CA THR A 83 -1.40 -0.74 13.90
C THR A 83 -0.09 -0.23 14.48
N ASP A 84 -0.02 -0.02 15.80
CA ASP A 84 1.21 0.39 16.47
C ASP A 84 2.37 -0.61 16.29
N GLU A 85 2.06 -1.89 16.03
CA GLU A 85 3.08 -2.88 15.69
C GLU A 85 3.70 -2.64 14.31
N MET A 86 3.01 -1.94 13.41
CA MET A 86 3.44 -1.65 12.04
C MET A 86 4.21 -0.32 11.93
N LYS A 87 4.03 0.59 12.89
CA LYS A 87 4.75 1.87 13.02
C LYS A 87 6.20 1.65 13.47
#